data_AF-A0A562NXE3-F1
#
_entry.id   AF-A0A562NXE3-F1
#
_cell.length_a   1.000
_cell.length_b   1.000
_cell.length_c   1.000
_cell.angle_alpha   90.00
_cell.angle_beta   90.00
_cell.angle_gamma   90.00
#
_symmetry.space_group_name_H-M   'P 1'
#
loop_
_entity.id
_entity.type
_entity.pdbx_description
1 polymer ?
#
loop_
_entity_poly.entity_id
_entity_poly.type
_entity_poly.pdbx_seq_one_letter_code
_entity_poly.pdbx_strand_id
1 'polypeptide(L)'
;MSRVYLDWNATTPLRSEARDAMIAASEIVGNPSSVHAEGRAAKTALERAREEIATALGAEGADVIFTSGATEAAALALAGRGPDEGAFHCAAVEHPAVLAWCKPTLEVGHSGAVTVSDPAASALQMANSETGVMQELPQGLALSDLTQAFGKVPFAFNWLGIEAGIVSAHKLGGPRGIGALILRRGTEIEARIRGGGQEQGRRAGTENLIGILGFAAAAKAAQNDLDQGIWEKTAELRDKLMAALETGAEMVTFPGRESRRLPNTLSILTPGWRGETQVMQMDLAGFAVSAGSACSSGKVRASSVLTAMGIAPERAGDAIRVSIGPTTSERDVKSFADAWLSAWQRWRGRNEGRATAGRV
;
A
#
# COMPACT_ATOMS: atom_id res chain seq x y z
N MET A 1 14.99 7.56 -24.08
CA MET A 1 14.15 6.43 -23.61
C MET A 1 12.92 7.03 -22.94
N SER A 2 11.72 6.47 -23.12
CA SER A 2 10.53 6.94 -22.39
C SER A 2 10.70 6.63 -20.89
N ARG A 3 10.23 7.53 -20.02
CA ARG A 3 10.27 7.35 -18.56
C ARG A 3 9.48 6.10 -18.16
N VAL A 4 10.05 5.27 -17.30
CA VAL A 4 9.42 4.06 -16.75
C VAL A 4 9.04 4.30 -15.29
N TYR A 5 7.78 4.07 -14.95
CA TYR A 5 7.27 4.27 -13.60
C TYR A 5 7.27 2.95 -12.80
N LEU A 6 8.14 2.87 -11.79
CA LEU A 6 8.38 1.69 -10.94
C LEU A 6 8.15 1.99 -9.45
N ASP A 7 7.22 2.90 -9.14
CA ASP A 7 6.85 3.29 -7.77
C ASP A 7 5.34 3.06 -7.49
N TRP A 8 4.80 1.95 -8.00
CA TRP A 8 3.39 1.59 -7.89
C TRP A 8 2.88 1.43 -6.45
N ASN A 9 3.75 1.13 -5.49
CA ASN A 9 3.35 1.05 -4.08
C ASN A 9 3.15 2.43 -3.44
N ALA A 10 3.73 3.50 -3.99
CA ALA A 10 3.42 4.87 -3.54
C ALA A 10 2.04 5.30 -4.07
N THR A 11 1.81 5.16 -5.37
CA THR A 11 0.52 5.38 -6.03
C THR A 11 0.55 4.71 -7.39
N THR A 12 -0.61 4.37 -7.93
CA THR A 12 -0.71 3.83 -9.30
C THR A 12 -1.20 4.90 -10.27
N PRO A 13 -0.96 4.76 -11.59
CA PRO A 13 -1.67 5.54 -12.61
C PRO A 13 -3.19 5.39 -12.48
N LEU A 14 -3.94 6.44 -12.81
CA LEU A 14 -5.40 6.39 -12.87
C LEU A 14 -5.83 5.50 -14.05
N ARG A 15 -6.66 4.50 -13.79
CA ARG A 15 -7.23 3.62 -14.81
C ARG A 15 -8.22 4.38 -15.69
N SER A 16 -8.33 3.97 -16.95
CA SER A 16 -9.35 4.47 -17.89
C SER A 16 -10.75 4.33 -17.32
N GLU A 17 -11.06 3.17 -16.75
CA GLU A 17 -12.36 2.80 -16.19
C GLU A 17 -12.72 3.74 -15.03
N ALA A 18 -11.76 4.04 -14.16
CA ALA A 18 -11.94 4.98 -13.07
C ALA A 18 -12.14 6.41 -13.59
N ARG A 19 -11.33 6.84 -14.56
CA ARG A 19 -11.45 8.16 -15.19
C ARG A 19 -12.82 8.34 -15.84
N ASP A 20 -13.26 7.37 -16.62
CA ASP A 20 -14.51 7.45 -17.37
C ASP A 20 -15.71 7.42 -16.41
N ALA A 21 -15.64 6.64 -15.33
CA ALA A 21 -16.63 6.66 -14.25
C ALA A 21 -16.67 8.01 -13.51
N MET A 22 -15.52 8.65 -13.27
CA MET A 22 -15.45 9.98 -12.67
C MET A 22 -16.07 11.06 -13.56
N ILE A 23 -15.84 11.00 -14.88
CA ILE A 23 -16.45 11.91 -15.85
C ILE A 23 -17.96 11.71 -15.88
N ALA A 24 -18.43 10.47 -15.91
CA ALA A 24 -19.88 10.20 -15.84
C ALA A 24 -20.48 10.67 -14.51
N ALA A 25 -19.75 10.53 -13.40
CA ALA A 25 -20.19 10.98 -12.09
C ALA A 25 -20.27 12.51 -11.97
N SER A 26 -19.42 13.27 -12.68
CA SER A 26 -19.47 14.74 -12.63
C SER A 26 -20.73 15.34 -13.27
N GLU A 27 -21.42 14.56 -14.11
CA GLU A 27 -22.71 14.95 -14.69
C GLU A 27 -23.89 14.74 -13.71
N ILE A 28 -23.66 14.10 -12.56
CA ILE A 28 -24.67 13.90 -11.52
C ILE A 28 -24.75 15.16 -10.65
N VAL A 29 -25.85 15.91 -10.77
CA VAL A 29 -26.08 17.17 -10.02
C VAL A 29 -26.66 16.93 -8.61
N GLY A 30 -27.30 15.79 -8.38
CA GLY A 30 -28.05 15.52 -7.14
C GLY A 30 -27.16 15.30 -5.91
N ASN A 31 -27.57 15.86 -4.76
CA ASN A 31 -27.02 15.51 -3.46
C ASN A 31 -27.70 14.22 -2.93
N PRO A 32 -26.98 13.16 -2.52
CA PRO A 32 -27.58 11.92 -2.00
C PRO A 32 -28.49 12.10 -0.78
N SER A 33 -28.33 13.20 -0.04
CA SER A 33 -29.18 13.56 1.10
C SER A 33 -30.52 14.20 0.70
N SER A 34 -30.69 14.60 -0.57
CA SER A 34 -31.90 15.25 -1.06
C SER A 34 -33.01 14.26 -1.41
N VAL A 35 -34.27 14.62 -1.12
CA VAL A 35 -35.45 13.77 -1.36
C VAL A 35 -36.01 13.85 -2.78
N HIS A 36 -35.59 14.84 -3.59
CA HIS A 36 -36.04 15.01 -4.98
C HIS A 36 -35.40 13.98 -5.94
N ALA A 37 -35.85 13.95 -7.20
CA ALA A 37 -35.50 12.89 -8.15
C ALA A 37 -33.98 12.74 -8.36
N GLU A 38 -33.28 13.85 -8.53
CA GLU A 38 -31.83 13.90 -8.72
C GLU A 38 -31.09 13.41 -7.48
N GLY A 39 -31.56 13.79 -6.28
CA GLY A 39 -30.97 13.31 -5.02
C GLY A 39 -31.16 11.81 -4.82
N ARG A 40 -32.34 11.28 -5.16
CA ARG A 40 -32.59 9.83 -5.15
C ARG A 40 -31.72 9.10 -6.16
N ALA A 41 -31.54 9.63 -7.36
CA ALA A 41 -30.66 9.05 -8.37
C ALA A 41 -29.19 9.03 -7.92
N ALA A 42 -28.72 10.13 -7.31
CA ALA A 42 -27.39 10.22 -6.70
C ALA A 42 -27.19 9.20 -5.57
N LYS A 43 -28.20 9.04 -4.70
CA LYS A 43 -28.19 8.03 -3.64
C LYS A 43 -28.15 6.60 -4.19
N THR A 44 -28.92 6.30 -5.24
CA THR A 44 -28.85 4.99 -5.91
C THR A 44 -27.47 4.71 -6.48
N ALA A 45 -26.83 5.71 -7.10
CA ALA A 45 -25.47 5.57 -7.63
C ALA A 45 -24.43 5.34 -6.51
N LEU A 46 -24.57 6.06 -5.39
CA LEU A 46 -23.74 5.87 -4.19
C LEU A 46 -23.84 4.44 -3.64
N GLU A 47 -25.06 3.94 -3.39
CA GLU A 47 -25.25 2.61 -2.81
C GLU A 47 -24.80 1.50 -3.78
N ARG A 48 -25.01 1.66 -5.09
CA ARG A 48 -24.44 0.72 -6.08
C ARG A 48 -22.92 0.69 -6.02
N ALA A 49 -22.26 1.84 -5.95
CA ALA A 49 -20.80 1.90 -5.84
C ALA A 49 -20.30 1.26 -4.52
N ARG A 50 -21.06 1.41 -3.43
CA ARG A 50 -20.81 0.75 -2.14
C ARG A 50 -20.87 -0.77 -2.27
N GLU A 51 -21.91 -1.30 -2.92
CA GLU A 51 -22.08 -2.72 -3.20
C GLU A 51 -20.97 -3.28 -4.10
N GLU A 52 -20.59 -2.55 -5.15
CA GLU A 52 -19.52 -2.94 -6.08
C GLU A 52 -18.17 -3.05 -5.37
N ILE A 53 -17.85 -2.10 -4.47
CA ILE A 53 -16.62 -2.14 -3.67
C ILE A 53 -16.67 -3.28 -2.65
N ALA A 54 -17.80 -3.49 -1.97
CA ALA A 54 -17.97 -4.59 -1.03
C ALA A 54 -17.77 -5.96 -1.72
N THR A 55 -18.40 -6.14 -2.89
CA THR A 55 -18.25 -7.35 -3.72
C THR A 55 -16.81 -7.54 -4.16
N ALA A 56 -16.17 -6.49 -4.68
CA ALA A 56 -14.78 -6.57 -5.12
C ALA A 56 -13.83 -6.94 -3.97
N LEU A 57 -14.13 -6.56 -2.73
CA LEU A 57 -13.31 -6.89 -1.56
C LEU A 57 -13.69 -8.23 -0.91
N GLY A 58 -14.77 -8.88 -1.35
CA GLY A 58 -15.36 -10.05 -0.68
C GLY A 58 -15.85 -9.72 0.73
N ALA A 59 -16.45 -8.53 0.89
CA ALA A 59 -16.96 -7.95 2.12
C ALA A 59 -18.49 -7.83 2.10
N GLU A 60 -19.19 -8.71 1.38
CA GLU A 60 -20.65 -8.69 1.31
C GLU A 60 -21.25 -8.81 2.72
N GLY A 61 -22.21 -7.92 3.02
CA GLY A 61 -22.83 -7.82 4.34
C GLY A 61 -22.02 -7.04 5.39
N ALA A 62 -20.77 -6.65 5.09
CA ALA A 62 -20.01 -5.71 5.90
C ALA A 62 -20.49 -4.27 5.67
N ASP A 63 -20.20 -3.41 6.63
CA ASP A 63 -20.40 -1.97 6.49
C ASP A 63 -19.20 -1.35 5.77
N VAL A 64 -19.46 -0.61 4.69
CA VAL A 64 -18.45 0.18 3.98
C VAL A 64 -18.69 1.64 4.31
N ILE A 65 -17.69 2.32 4.87
CA ILE A 65 -17.74 3.74 5.24
C ILE A 65 -16.70 4.48 4.40
N PHE A 66 -17.16 5.39 3.54
CA PHE A 66 -16.27 6.18 2.70
C PHE A 66 -15.52 7.24 3.51
N THR A 67 -14.23 7.38 3.22
CA THR A 67 -13.30 8.33 3.84
C THR A 67 -12.45 9.00 2.78
N SER A 68 -11.67 10.03 3.09
CA SER A 68 -10.74 10.65 2.13
C SER A 68 -9.52 9.78 1.78
N GLY A 69 -9.36 8.61 2.42
CA GLY A 69 -8.25 7.68 2.16
C GLY A 69 -7.96 6.81 3.38
N ALA A 70 -7.03 5.86 3.22
CA ALA A 70 -6.65 4.93 4.29
C ALA A 70 -6.16 5.63 5.57
N THR A 71 -5.55 6.81 5.48
CA THR A 71 -5.15 7.58 6.68
C THR A 71 -6.34 8.04 7.52
N GLU A 72 -7.40 8.56 6.89
CA GLU A 72 -8.63 8.93 7.59
C GLU A 72 -9.35 7.68 8.12
N ALA A 73 -9.37 6.61 7.33
CA ALA A 73 -9.94 5.33 7.75
C ALA A 73 -9.25 4.74 8.99
N ALA A 74 -7.91 4.78 9.04
CA ALA A 74 -7.13 4.36 10.21
C ALA A 74 -7.46 5.20 11.45
N ALA A 75 -7.53 6.54 11.29
CA ALA A 75 -7.88 7.44 12.37
C ALA A 75 -9.31 7.20 12.89
N LEU A 76 -10.27 6.98 11.99
CA LEU A 76 -11.64 6.64 12.35
C LEU A 76 -11.67 5.32 13.13
N ALA A 77 -10.98 4.29 12.63
CA ALA A 77 -10.94 2.95 13.22
C ALA A 77 -10.22 2.88 14.58
N LEU A 78 -9.10 3.57 14.77
CA LEU A 78 -8.21 3.29 15.90
C LEU A 78 -8.25 4.33 17.00
N ALA A 79 -8.57 5.59 16.68
CA ALA A 79 -8.44 6.68 17.64
C ALA A 79 -9.17 6.36 18.95
N GLY A 80 -8.48 6.46 20.09
CA GLY A 80 -9.04 6.33 21.44
C GLY A 80 -9.80 5.02 21.73
N ARG A 81 -9.59 3.97 20.93
CA ARG A 81 -10.35 2.71 21.03
C ARG A 81 -9.52 1.52 21.53
N GLY A 82 -8.19 1.64 21.59
CA GLY A 82 -7.35 0.52 22.00
C GLY A 82 -7.31 0.28 23.51
N PRO A 83 -6.91 -0.93 23.96
CA PRO A 83 -6.97 -1.32 25.36
C PRO A 83 -5.99 -0.56 26.26
N ASP A 84 -4.83 -0.16 25.72
CA ASP A 84 -3.77 0.45 26.51
C ASP A 84 -3.83 1.98 26.44
N GLU A 85 -4.66 2.57 27.30
CA GLU A 85 -4.90 4.02 27.34
C GLU A 85 -5.46 4.56 26.02
N GLY A 86 -6.27 3.76 25.32
CA GLY A 86 -6.87 4.12 24.04
C GLY A 86 -6.01 3.79 22.81
N ALA A 87 -4.89 3.08 22.96
CA ALA A 87 -4.00 2.66 21.87
C ALA A 87 -3.97 1.13 21.69
N PHE A 88 -3.93 0.67 20.43
CA PHE A 88 -3.82 -0.75 20.06
C PHE A 88 -2.35 -1.19 20.00
N HIS A 89 -2.07 -2.48 20.06
CA HIS A 89 -0.74 -3.02 19.73
C HIS A 89 -0.56 -3.07 18.22
N CYS A 90 0.67 -2.85 17.75
CA CYS A 90 1.02 -3.05 16.35
C CYS A 90 2.50 -3.43 16.21
N ALA A 91 2.93 -3.74 14.99
CA ALA A 91 4.33 -3.94 14.67
C ALA A 91 5.00 -2.64 14.19
N ALA A 92 6.31 -2.51 14.41
CA ALA A 92 7.10 -1.37 13.91
C ALA A 92 7.16 -1.29 12.36
N VAL A 93 6.67 -2.31 11.66
CA VAL A 93 6.55 -2.33 10.19
C VAL A 93 5.30 -1.64 9.67
N GLU A 94 4.34 -1.25 10.52
CA GLU A 94 3.08 -0.61 10.13
C GLU A 94 3.29 0.72 9.41
N HIS A 95 2.31 1.10 8.58
CA HIS A 95 2.31 2.42 7.96
C HIS A 95 2.21 3.52 9.04
N PRO A 96 2.84 4.70 8.87
CA PRO A 96 2.73 5.81 9.82
C PRO A 96 1.29 6.21 10.19
N ALA A 97 0.34 5.99 9.29
CA ALA A 97 -1.09 6.22 9.54
C ALA A 97 -1.68 5.31 10.64
N VAL A 98 -1.16 4.09 10.79
CA VAL A 98 -1.55 3.13 11.85
C VAL A 98 -0.67 3.35 13.08
N LEU A 99 0.64 3.51 12.91
CA LEU A 99 1.58 3.79 14.02
C LEU A 99 1.19 5.01 14.86
N ALA A 100 0.51 6.00 14.28
CA ALA A 100 0.01 7.17 15.00
C ALA A 100 -1.02 6.84 16.10
N TRP A 101 -1.63 5.65 16.08
CA TRP A 101 -2.70 5.22 16.99
C TRP A 101 -2.38 3.94 17.76
N CYS A 102 -1.17 3.41 17.58
CA CYS A 102 -0.78 2.10 18.09
C CYS A 102 0.57 2.16 18.81
N LYS A 103 0.79 1.24 19.74
CA LYS A 103 2.07 0.99 20.42
C LYS A 103 2.83 -0.10 19.64
N PRO A 104 4.01 0.19 19.06
CA PRO A 104 4.78 -0.78 18.27
C PRO A 104 5.45 -1.81 19.19
N THR A 105 4.66 -2.78 19.63
CA THR A 105 4.99 -3.77 20.67
C THR A 105 4.99 -5.20 20.15
N LEU A 106 4.43 -5.43 18.96
CA LEU A 106 4.45 -6.75 18.31
C LEU A 106 5.83 -7.05 17.75
N GLU A 107 6.29 -8.28 17.95
CA GLU A 107 7.59 -8.74 17.50
C GLU A 107 7.63 -8.95 15.99
N VAL A 108 8.73 -8.53 15.37
CA VAL A 108 9.00 -8.64 13.94
C VAL A 108 10.20 -9.58 13.75
N GLY A 109 10.00 -10.68 13.04
CA GLY A 109 11.07 -11.61 12.68
C GLY A 109 11.97 -11.06 11.57
N HIS A 110 13.15 -11.65 11.39
CA HIS A 110 14.09 -11.25 10.33
C HIS A 110 13.52 -11.37 8.90
N SER A 111 12.54 -12.25 8.70
CA SER A 111 11.80 -12.41 7.44
C SER A 111 10.73 -11.33 7.22
N GLY A 112 10.46 -10.48 8.22
CA GLY A 112 9.39 -9.48 8.23
C GLY A 112 8.03 -10.01 8.69
N ALA A 113 7.93 -11.29 9.06
CA ALA A 113 6.72 -11.86 9.66
C ALA A 113 6.50 -11.31 11.07
N VAL A 114 5.24 -11.01 11.41
CA VAL A 114 4.85 -10.46 12.72
C VAL A 114 4.14 -11.52 13.55
N THR A 115 4.48 -11.59 14.84
CA THR A 115 3.75 -12.43 15.79
C THR A 115 2.71 -11.59 16.54
N VAL A 116 1.45 -12.02 16.51
CA VAL A 116 0.33 -11.35 17.20
C VAL A 116 -0.14 -12.23 18.37
N SER A 117 0.05 -11.75 19.60
CA SER A 117 -0.35 -12.48 20.81
C SER A 117 -1.80 -12.21 21.21
N ASP A 118 -2.30 -10.98 21.01
CA ASP A 118 -3.68 -10.58 21.29
C ASP A 118 -4.31 -9.91 20.06
N PRO A 119 -5.00 -10.68 19.20
CA PRO A 119 -5.61 -10.16 17.97
C PRO A 119 -6.63 -9.05 18.21
N ALA A 120 -7.50 -9.19 19.23
CA ALA A 120 -8.57 -8.23 19.50
C ALA A 120 -8.04 -6.87 19.98
N ALA A 121 -6.79 -6.84 20.46
CA ALA A 121 -6.07 -5.66 20.88
C ALA A 121 -5.07 -5.14 19.83
N SER A 122 -5.01 -5.72 18.63
CA SER A 122 -3.93 -5.49 17.68
C SER A 122 -4.38 -5.00 16.30
N ALA A 123 -3.52 -4.19 15.68
CA ALA A 123 -3.57 -3.82 14.27
C ALA A 123 -2.36 -4.41 13.53
N LEU A 124 -2.61 -4.96 12.34
CA LEU A 124 -1.58 -5.55 11.50
C LEU A 124 -1.90 -5.39 10.02
N GLN A 125 -1.00 -4.77 9.24
CA GLN A 125 -1.15 -4.70 7.79
C GLN A 125 -1.12 -6.11 7.16
N MET A 126 -1.91 -6.32 6.11
CA MET A 126 -1.89 -7.58 5.38
C MET A 126 -0.62 -7.72 4.51
N ALA A 127 -0.11 -6.60 3.99
CA ALA A 127 1.06 -6.61 3.12
C ALA A 127 1.90 -5.35 3.28
N ASN A 128 3.21 -5.53 3.46
CA ASN A 128 4.14 -4.44 3.67
C ASN A 128 4.46 -3.69 2.39
N SER A 129 4.30 -2.36 2.43
CA SER A 129 4.53 -1.50 1.26
C SER A 129 5.99 -1.33 0.85
N GLU A 130 6.95 -1.61 1.74
CA GLU A 130 8.40 -1.47 1.49
C GLU A 130 9.02 -2.77 0.99
N THR A 131 8.77 -3.89 1.69
CA THR A 131 9.38 -5.20 1.39
C THR A 131 8.47 -6.13 0.58
N GLY A 132 7.17 -5.85 0.57
CA GLY A 132 6.15 -6.71 -0.02
C GLY A 132 5.73 -7.87 0.88
N VAL A 133 6.35 -8.08 2.04
CA VAL A 133 6.04 -9.21 2.94
C VAL A 133 4.56 -9.23 3.29
N MET A 134 3.93 -10.38 3.07
CA MET A 134 2.54 -10.62 3.42
C MET A 134 2.45 -11.27 4.80
N GLN A 135 1.54 -10.78 5.63
CA GLN A 135 1.30 -11.30 6.97
C GLN A 135 0.19 -12.35 6.95
N GLU A 136 0.28 -13.31 7.86
CA GLU A 136 -0.84 -14.18 8.21
C GLU A 136 -1.69 -13.47 9.26
N LEU A 137 -2.94 -13.15 8.92
CA LEU A 137 -3.82 -12.43 9.83
C LEU A 137 -4.50 -13.42 10.80
N PRO A 138 -4.34 -13.25 12.13
CA PRO A 138 -5.03 -14.09 13.09
C PRO A 138 -6.54 -13.76 13.12
N GLN A 139 -7.35 -14.76 13.46
CA GLN A 139 -8.78 -14.57 13.67
C GLN A 139 -9.02 -13.59 14.83
N GLY A 140 -10.02 -12.72 14.68
CA GLY A 140 -10.38 -11.72 15.69
C GLY A 140 -9.48 -10.48 15.70
N LEU A 141 -8.59 -10.30 14.72
CA LEU A 141 -7.76 -9.09 14.62
C LEU A 141 -8.63 -7.82 14.56
N ALA A 142 -8.32 -6.82 15.38
CA ALA A 142 -9.12 -5.60 15.46
C ALA A 142 -9.11 -4.79 14.15
N LEU A 143 -7.94 -4.62 13.54
CA LEU A 143 -7.77 -3.90 12.29
C LEU A 143 -6.71 -4.53 11.40
N SER A 144 -6.98 -4.61 10.10
CA SER A 144 -5.93 -4.79 9.10
C SER A 144 -5.87 -3.66 8.08
N ASP A 145 -4.64 -3.20 7.79
CA ASP A 145 -4.39 -2.38 6.61
C ASP A 145 -4.30 -3.28 5.36
N LEU A 146 -5.36 -3.23 4.55
CA LEU A 146 -5.51 -4.02 3.32
C LEU A 146 -5.03 -3.24 2.08
N THR A 147 -4.56 -2.00 2.26
CA THR A 147 -4.30 -1.03 1.20
C THR A 147 -3.34 -1.53 0.12
N GLN A 148 -2.34 -2.32 0.49
CA GLN A 148 -1.38 -2.88 -0.48
C GLN A 148 -1.81 -4.23 -1.05
N ALA A 149 -2.72 -4.94 -0.40
CA ALA A 149 -3.18 -6.26 -0.82
C ALA A 149 -4.39 -6.17 -1.77
N PHE A 150 -5.31 -5.23 -1.51
CA PHE A 150 -6.58 -5.14 -2.24
C PHE A 150 -6.35 -4.93 -3.74
N GLY A 151 -6.89 -5.85 -4.54
CA GLY A 151 -6.77 -5.84 -6.00
C GLY A 151 -5.39 -6.27 -6.53
N LYS A 152 -4.50 -6.79 -5.66
CA LYS A 152 -3.18 -7.33 -6.05
C LYS A 152 -2.97 -8.79 -5.69
N VAL A 153 -3.68 -9.28 -4.68
CA VAL A 153 -3.66 -10.69 -4.26
C VAL A 153 -5.08 -11.18 -4.00
N PRO A 154 -5.38 -12.46 -4.24
CA PRO A 154 -6.71 -13.01 -3.99
C PRO A 154 -6.96 -13.13 -2.49
N PHE A 155 -8.05 -12.52 -2.02
CA PHE A 155 -8.65 -12.73 -0.70
C PHE A 155 -10.10 -12.25 -0.70
N ALA A 156 -10.86 -12.65 0.32
CA ALA A 156 -12.15 -12.06 0.65
C ALA A 156 -12.10 -11.56 2.10
N PHE A 157 -12.54 -10.32 2.36
CA PHE A 157 -12.58 -9.73 3.70
C PHE A 157 -13.28 -10.66 4.71
N ASN A 158 -14.40 -11.26 4.29
CA ASN A 158 -15.19 -12.18 5.12
C ASN A 158 -14.44 -13.45 5.52
N TRP A 159 -13.38 -13.84 4.80
CA TRP A 159 -12.53 -15.00 5.15
C TRP A 159 -11.36 -14.62 6.07
N LEU A 160 -11.01 -13.33 6.16
CA LEU A 160 -9.88 -12.87 6.97
C LEU A 160 -10.15 -12.97 8.48
N GLY A 161 -11.42 -13.03 8.90
CA GLY A 161 -11.77 -13.13 10.31
C GLY A 161 -11.44 -11.89 11.14
N ILE A 162 -11.24 -10.74 10.50
CA ILE A 162 -10.89 -9.45 11.14
C ILE A 162 -12.16 -8.63 11.46
N GLU A 163 -12.08 -7.71 12.41
CA GLU A 163 -13.18 -6.80 12.76
C GLU A 163 -13.27 -5.64 11.78
N ALA A 164 -12.12 -5.02 11.44
CA ALA A 164 -12.07 -3.88 10.56
C ALA A 164 -10.93 -3.98 9.52
N GLY A 165 -11.16 -3.41 8.34
CA GLY A 165 -10.17 -3.31 7.26
C GLY A 165 -10.14 -1.93 6.65
N ILE A 166 -8.97 -1.43 6.25
CA ILE A 166 -8.85 -0.14 5.56
C ILE A 166 -8.29 -0.29 4.16
N VAL A 167 -8.81 0.51 3.23
CA VAL A 167 -8.42 0.50 1.81
C VAL A 167 -8.35 1.92 1.23
N SER A 168 -7.58 2.09 0.15
CA SER A 168 -7.38 3.39 -0.51
C SER A 168 -7.42 3.24 -2.04
N ALA A 169 -8.23 4.04 -2.73
CA ALA A 169 -8.51 3.84 -4.16
C ALA A 169 -7.28 4.02 -5.06
N HIS A 170 -6.40 4.97 -4.76
CA HIS A 170 -5.23 5.28 -5.60
C HIS A 170 -4.14 4.19 -5.60
N LYS A 171 -4.31 3.11 -4.84
CA LYS A 171 -3.39 1.97 -4.78
C LYS A 171 -3.77 0.83 -5.72
N LEU A 172 -4.97 0.92 -6.32
CA LEU A 172 -5.49 0.00 -7.31
C LEU A 172 -5.89 0.70 -8.62
N GLY A 173 -5.52 1.97 -8.81
CA GLY A 173 -5.78 2.73 -10.03
C GLY A 173 -7.00 3.64 -9.99
N GLY A 174 -7.59 3.86 -8.82
CA GLY A 174 -8.65 4.84 -8.59
C GLY A 174 -8.13 6.24 -8.29
N PRO A 175 -9.03 7.21 -8.07
CA PRO A 175 -8.65 8.58 -7.72
C PRO A 175 -7.99 8.67 -6.35
N ARG A 176 -7.14 9.70 -6.16
CA ARG A 176 -6.64 10.10 -4.85
C ARG A 176 -7.74 10.84 -4.08
N GLY A 177 -7.67 10.86 -2.76
CA GLY A 177 -8.65 11.56 -1.92
C GLY A 177 -9.95 10.78 -1.68
N ILE A 178 -9.93 9.46 -1.88
CA ILE A 178 -11.01 8.55 -1.50
C ILE A 178 -10.44 7.20 -1.03
N GLY A 179 -11.02 6.67 0.04
CA GLY A 179 -10.78 5.34 0.57
C GLY A 179 -12.00 4.84 1.32
N ALA A 180 -11.88 3.70 2.00
CA ALA A 180 -12.95 3.17 2.81
C ALA A 180 -12.44 2.48 4.07
N LEU A 181 -13.23 2.57 5.12
CA LEU A 181 -13.18 1.70 6.29
C LEU A 181 -14.27 0.64 6.11
N ILE A 182 -13.88 -0.61 6.27
CA ILE A 182 -14.73 -1.78 6.15
C ILE A 182 -14.89 -2.36 7.54
N LEU A 183 -16.12 -2.48 8.03
CA LEU A 183 -16.41 -2.99 9.35
C LEU A 183 -17.25 -4.26 9.24
N ARG A 184 -16.88 -5.26 10.03
CA ARG A 184 -17.75 -6.40 10.29
C ARG A 184 -19.12 -5.88 10.74
N ARG A 185 -20.18 -6.51 10.23
CA ARG A 185 -21.55 -6.14 10.57
C ARG A 185 -21.75 -6.15 12.09
N GLY A 186 -22.36 -5.08 12.59
CA GLY A 186 -22.64 -4.90 14.02
C GLY A 186 -21.48 -4.32 14.83
N THR A 187 -20.36 -3.96 14.18
CA THR A 187 -19.28 -3.21 14.82
C THR A 187 -19.65 -1.72 14.89
N GLU A 188 -19.79 -1.22 16.11
CA GLU A 188 -20.05 0.19 16.39
C GLU A 188 -18.76 1.00 16.40
N ILE A 189 -18.83 2.22 15.84
CA ILE A 189 -17.70 3.14 15.78
C ILE A 189 -18.17 4.59 15.99
N GLU A 190 -17.42 5.34 16.79
CA GLU A 190 -17.75 6.74 17.04
C GLU A 190 -17.25 7.62 15.87
N ALA A 191 -18.11 8.52 15.40
CA ALA A 191 -17.74 9.49 14.38
C ALA A 191 -16.68 10.49 14.88
N ARG A 192 -15.59 10.59 14.11
CA ARG A 192 -14.54 11.61 14.33
C ARG A 192 -14.86 12.92 13.63
N ILE A 193 -15.35 12.85 12.40
CA ILE A 193 -15.89 14.00 11.67
C ILE A 193 -17.39 14.05 11.96
N ARG A 194 -17.79 15.01 12.80
CA ARG A 194 -19.18 15.20 13.26
C ARG A 194 -19.93 16.18 12.35
N GLY A 195 -21.23 15.98 12.19
CA GLY A 195 -22.05 16.80 11.30
C GLY A 195 -23.37 16.12 10.90
N GLY A 196 -23.78 16.30 9.64
CA GLY A 196 -25.12 15.99 9.12
C GLY A 196 -25.51 14.51 8.98
N GLY A 197 -24.80 13.58 9.61
CA GLY A 197 -25.20 12.18 9.67
C GLY A 197 -24.95 11.35 8.40
N GLN A 198 -24.16 11.85 7.43
CA GLN A 198 -23.72 11.04 6.28
C GLN A 198 -22.96 9.78 6.71
N GLU A 199 -22.84 8.81 5.80
CA GLU A 199 -22.22 7.51 6.06
C GLU A 199 -22.79 6.84 7.33
N GLN A 200 -24.12 6.89 7.45
CA GLN A 200 -24.89 6.31 8.56
C GLN A 200 -24.49 6.88 9.94
N GLY A 201 -24.16 8.18 9.97
CA GLY A 201 -23.75 8.87 11.18
C GLY A 201 -22.29 8.66 11.58
N ARG A 202 -21.52 7.85 10.85
CA ARG A 202 -20.14 7.45 11.22
C ARG A 202 -19.07 8.36 10.62
N ARG A 203 -19.38 9.07 9.53
CA ARG A 203 -18.47 10.01 8.89
C ARG A 203 -19.26 11.11 8.17
N ALA A 204 -19.33 12.30 8.78
CA ALA A 204 -20.10 13.40 8.20
C ALA A 204 -19.42 14.08 7.00
N GLY A 205 -20.22 14.84 6.25
CA GLY A 205 -19.82 15.59 5.06
C GLY A 205 -20.42 14.98 3.79
N THR A 206 -20.86 15.84 2.87
CA THR A 206 -21.45 15.43 1.60
C THR A 206 -20.53 14.44 0.87
N GLU A 207 -21.12 13.36 0.37
CA GLU A 207 -20.40 12.23 -0.21
C GLU A 207 -19.69 12.64 -1.51
N ASN A 208 -18.41 12.30 -1.63
CA ASN A 208 -17.62 12.54 -2.84
C ASN A 208 -18.00 11.53 -3.93
N LEU A 209 -19.15 11.73 -4.59
CA LEU A 209 -19.66 10.82 -5.62
C LEU A 209 -18.66 10.56 -6.74
N ILE A 210 -17.94 11.60 -7.20
CA ILE A 210 -16.92 11.45 -8.25
C ILE A 210 -15.83 10.49 -7.79
N GLY A 211 -15.30 10.68 -6.58
CA GLY A 211 -14.30 9.78 -6.01
C GLY A 211 -14.83 8.37 -5.79
N ILE A 212 -16.04 8.24 -5.26
CA ILE A 212 -16.65 6.95 -4.92
C ILE A 212 -16.92 6.10 -6.17
N LEU A 213 -17.51 6.69 -7.22
CA LEU A 213 -17.76 5.98 -8.47
C LEU A 213 -16.45 5.62 -9.19
N GLY A 214 -15.45 6.52 -9.14
CA GLY A 214 -14.10 6.21 -9.64
C GLY A 214 -13.42 5.08 -8.86
N PHE A 215 -13.62 5.01 -7.55
CA PHE A 215 -13.12 3.92 -6.71
C PHE A 215 -13.79 2.59 -7.06
N ALA A 216 -15.12 2.55 -7.17
CA ALA A 216 -15.84 1.33 -7.54
C ALA A 216 -15.39 0.77 -8.90
N ALA A 217 -15.24 1.64 -9.91
CA ALA A 217 -14.73 1.24 -11.22
C ALA A 217 -13.28 0.71 -11.16
N ALA A 218 -12.41 1.36 -10.37
CA ALA A 218 -11.06 0.86 -10.15
C ALA A 218 -11.02 -0.50 -9.46
N ALA A 219 -11.86 -0.70 -8.43
CA ALA A 219 -11.95 -1.94 -7.67
C ALA A 219 -12.37 -3.11 -8.55
N LYS A 220 -13.39 -2.89 -9.39
CA LYS A 220 -13.83 -3.87 -10.39
C LYS A 220 -12.73 -4.20 -11.40
N ALA A 221 -12.05 -3.19 -11.96
CA ALA A 221 -10.97 -3.41 -12.91
C ALA A 221 -9.77 -4.15 -12.27
N ALA A 222 -9.44 -3.85 -11.00
CA ALA A 222 -8.38 -4.54 -10.29
C ALA A 222 -8.72 -6.02 -9.99
N GLN A 223 -10.00 -6.36 -9.76
CA GLN A 223 -10.41 -7.76 -9.66
C GLN A 223 -10.35 -8.49 -10.99
N ASN A 224 -10.73 -7.84 -12.10
CA ASN A 224 -10.56 -8.43 -13.43
C ASN A 224 -9.09 -8.75 -13.73
N ASP A 225 -8.13 -7.93 -13.27
CA ASP A 225 -6.70 -8.22 -13.44
C ASP A 225 -6.27 -9.49 -12.68
N LEU A 226 -6.83 -9.74 -11.49
CA LEU A 226 -6.61 -10.97 -10.73
C LEU A 226 -7.18 -12.18 -11.49
N ASP A 227 -8.43 -12.09 -11.96
CA ASP A 227 -9.08 -13.18 -12.70
C ASP A 227 -8.34 -13.53 -14.01
N GLN A 228 -7.69 -12.55 -14.63
CA GLN A 228 -6.93 -12.71 -15.88
C GLN A 228 -5.47 -13.18 -15.68
N GLY A 229 -5.05 -13.39 -14.43
CA GLY A 229 -3.70 -13.84 -14.13
C GLY A 229 -2.62 -12.76 -14.32
N ILE A 230 -2.97 -11.48 -14.29
CA ILE A 230 -2.04 -10.37 -14.57
C ILE A 230 -1.02 -10.20 -13.45
N TRP A 231 -1.43 -10.44 -12.21
CA TRP A 231 -0.55 -10.33 -11.05
C TRP A 231 0.43 -11.49 -10.94
N GLU A 232 0.10 -12.67 -11.45
CA GLU A 232 0.99 -13.83 -11.60
C GLU A 232 2.11 -13.50 -12.59
N LYS A 233 1.76 -12.95 -13.76
CA LYS A 233 2.76 -12.42 -14.71
C LYS A 233 3.61 -11.31 -14.12
N THR A 234 3.01 -10.46 -13.29
CA THR A 234 3.74 -9.41 -12.57
C THR A 234 4.74 -10.02 -11.57
N ALA A 235 4.37 -11.09 -10.87
CA ALA A 235 5.29 -11.82 -9.99
C ALA A 235 6.49 -12.40 -10.76
N GLU A 236 6.25 -13.01 -11.92
CA GLU A 236 7.32 -13.53 -12.79
C GLU A 236 8.30 -12.41 -13.21
N LEU A 237 7.79 -11.23 -13.57
CA LEU A 237 8.62 -10.07 -13.92
C LEU A 237 9.44 -9.56 -12.73
N ARG A 238 8.84 -9.51 -11.54
CA ARG A 238 9.54 -9.14 -10.30
C ARG A 238 10.66 -10.12 -9.97
N ASP A 239 10.43 -11.42 -10.18
CA ASP A 239 11.42 -12.47 -9.90
C ASP A 239 12.56 -12.46 -10.93
N LYS A 240 12.23 -12.23 -12.22
CA LYS A 240 13.25 -12.00 -13.27
C LYS A 240 14.13 -10.80 -12.96
N LEU A 241 13.54 -9.70 -12.47
CA LEU A 241 14.31 -8.53 -12.03
C LEU A 241 15.28 -8.90 -10.91
N MET A 242 14.77 -9.56 -9.87
CA MET A 242 15.57 -9.96 -8.71
C MET A 242 16.76 -10.83 -9.14
N ALA A 243 16.51 -11.85 -9.98
CA ALA A 243 17.55 -12.75 -10.47
C ALA A 243 18.62 -12.03 -11.33
N ALA A 244 18.21 -11.08 -12.17
CA ALA A 244 19.14 -10.29 -12.98
C ALA A 244 20.07 -9.43 -12.10
N LEU A 245 19.51 -8.78 -11.08
CA LEU A 245 20.29 -7.96 -10.14
C LEU A 245 21.21 -8.82 -9.27
N GLU A 246 20.74 -9.96 -8.77
CA GLU A 246 21.51 -10.90 -7.95
C GLU A 246 22.70 -11.48 -8.74
N THR A 247 22.49 -11.82 -10.02
CA THR A 247 23.56 -12.32 -10.88
C THR A 247 24.58 -11.23 -11.25
N GLY A 248 24.10 -10.00 -11.45
CA GLY A 248 24.92 -8.90 -11.95
C GLY A 248 25.69 -8.10 -10.88
N ALA A 249 25.34 -8.25 -9.60
CA ALA A 249 25.91 -7.45 -8.53
C ALA A 249 26.16 -8.25 -7.25
N GLU A 250 27.37 -8.11 -6.71
CA GLU A 250 27.77 -8.67 -5.43
C GLU A 250 27.22 -7.85 -4.25
N MET A 251 27.09 -8.51 -3.09
CA MET A 251 26.63 -7.90 -1.83
C MET A 251 25.22 -7.28 -1.89
N VAL A 252 24.42 -7.59 -2.91
CA VAL A 252 23.01 -7.19 -2.97
C VAL A 252 22.16 -8.20 -2.20
N THR A 253 21.23 -7.70 -1.40
CA THR A 253 20.27 -8.54 -0.65
C THR A 253 18.86 -8.02 -0.86
N PHE A 254 17.88 -8.90 -0.67
CA PHE A 254 16.47 -8.59 -0.91
C PHE A 254 15.64 -8.85 0.35
N PRO A 255 15.48 -7.85 1.24
CA PRO A 255 14.70 -8.01 2.46
C PRO A 255 13.29 -8.55 2.17
N GLY A 256 12.91 -9.61 2.90
CA GLY A 256 11.64 -10.31 2.74
C GLY A 256 11.62 -11.41 1.66
N ARG A 257 12.73 -11.70 0.97
CA ARG A 257 12.78 -12.71 -0.11
C ARG A 257 12.29 -14.10 0.29
N GLU A 258 12.54 -14.51 1.53
CA GLU A 258 12.17 -15.82 2.07
C GLU A 258 10.70 -15.91 2.51
N SER A 259 9.96 -14.79 2.45
CA SER A 259 8.56 -14.72 2.85
C SER A 259 7.63 -14.77 1.64
N ARG A 260 6.36 -15.13 1.89
CA ARG A 260 5.28 -14.81 0.95
C ARG A 260 5.24 -13.30 0.76
N ARG A 261 5.22 -12.82 -0.49
CA ARG A 261 5.27 -11.40 -0.83
C ARG A 261 4.27 -11.01 -1.90
N LEU A 262 3.87 -9.73 -1.88
CA LEU A 262 3.13 -9.09 -2.97
C LEU A 262 3.78 -9.40 -4.32
N PRO A 263 3.02 -9.64 -5.38
CA PRO A 263 3.56 -9.97 -6.71
C PRO A 263 4.50 -8.90 -7.28
N ASN A 264 4.38 -7.66 -6.82
CA ASN A 264 4.89 -6.51 -7.54
C ASN A 264 6.05 -5.79 -6.86
N THR A 265 6.44 -6.22 -5.65
CA THR A 265 7.34 -5.45 -4.79
C THR A 265 8.69 -6.13 -4.65
N LEU A 266 9.76 -5.35 -4.81
CA LEU A 266 11.14 -5.75 -4.58
C LEU A 266 11.85 -4.67 -3.74
N SER A 267 12.26 -5.04 -2.53
CA SER A 267 13.21 -4.25 -1.73
C SER A 267 14.62 -4.69 -2.06
N ILE A 268 15.47 -3.75 -2.45
CA ILE A 268 16.86 -4.00 -2.87
C ILE A 268 17.76 -3.28 -1.88
N LEU A 269 18.53 -4.04 -1.10
CA LEU A 269 19.49 -3.51 -0.14
C LEU A 269 20.91 -3.71 -0.67
N THR A 270 21.63 -2.60 -0.86
CA THR A 270 23.02 -2.61 -1.34
C THR A 270 23.92 -1.86 -0.35
N PRO A 271 24.51 -2.57 0.64
CA PRO A 271 25.27 -1.94 1.72
C PRO A 271 26.34 -0.97 1.22
N GLY A 272 26.36 0.24 1.79
CA GLY A 272 27.29 1.32 1.46
C GLY A 272 26.84 2.22 0.30
N TRP A 273 25.81 1.84 -0.46
CA TRP A 273 25.24 2.68 -1.51
C TRP A 273 23.92 3.28 -1.04
N ARG A 274 23.96 4.56 -0.64
CA ARG A 274 22.79 5.25 -0.10
C ARG A 274 21.59 5.19 -1.03
N GLY A 275 20.41 4.84 -0.49
CA GLY A 275 19.18 4.68 -1.26
C GLY A 275 18.80 5.93 -2.04
N GLU A 276 18.95 7.12 -1.44
CA GLU A 276 18.71 8.41 -2.12
C GLU A 276 19.60 8.63 -3.34
N THR A 277 20.87 8.22 -3.25
CA THR A 277 21.81 8.29 -4.37
C THR A 277 21.39 7.35 -5.49
N GLN A 278 20.96 6.13 -5.13
CA GLN A 278 20.42 5.16 -6.09
C GLN A 278 19.17 5.72 -6.79
N VAL A 279 18.20 6.25 -6.03
CA VAL A 279 16.96 6.85 -6.56
C VAL A 279 17.28 7.97 -7.54
N MET A 280 18.17 8.91 -7.18
CA MET A 280 18.59 10.00 -8.05
C MET A 280 19.25 9.48 -9.34
N GLN A 281 20.11 8.47 -9.25
CA GLN A 281 20.77 7.89 -10.42
C GLN A 281 19.78 7.16 -11.34
N MET A 282 18.77 6.50 -10.77
CA MET A 282 17.70 5.85 -11.53
C MET A 282 16.76 6.88 -12.16
N ASP A 283 16.44 7.97 -11.47
CA ASP A 283 15.63 9.06 -12.02
C ASP A 283 16.31 9.72 -13.23
N LEU A 284 17.61 10.01 -13.14
CA LEU A 284 18.42 10.50 -14.27
C LEU A 284 18.49 9.49 -15.43
N ALA A 285 18.40 8.19 -15.12
CA ALA A 285 18.32 7.13 -16.12
C ALA A 285 16.89 6.90 -16.67
N GLY A 286 15.89 7.64 -16.18
CA GLY A 286 14.51 7.58 -16.65
C GLY A 286 13.59 6.64 -15.87
N PHE A 287 13.98 6.17 -14.67
CA PHE A 287 13.20 5.24 -13.85
C PHE A 287 12.75 5.89 -12.54
N ALA A 288 11.44 5.91 -12.29
CA ALA A 288 10.89 6.36 -11.01
C ALA A 288 10.84 5.19 -10.03
N VAL A 289 11.67 5.23 -8.99
CA VAL A 289 11.73 4.27 -7.88
C VAL A 289 11.69 5.03 -6.55
N SER A 290 11.63 4.32 -5.43
CA SER A 290 11.58 4.94 -4.09
C SER A 290 12.71 4.47 -3.20
N ALA A 291 13.05 5.24 -2.16
CA ALA A 291 13.97 4.83 -1.10
C ALA A 291 13.21 4.83 0.23
N GLY A 292 13.26 3.70 0.95
CA GLY A 292 12.73 3.54 2.32
C GLY A 292 11.49 4.37 2.65
N SER A 293 11.45 4.97 3.84
CA SER A 293 10.36 5.84 4.29
C SER A 293 10.35 7.19 3.54
N ALA A 294 10.07 7.17 2.23
CA ALA A 294 9.85 8.34 1.39
C ALA A 294 8.68 9.22 1.85
N CYS A 295 7.91 8.78 2.86
CA CYS A 295 6.81 9.53 3.48
C CYS A 295 7.23 10.47 4.64
N SER A 296 8.50 10.52 5.07
CA SER A 296 8.90 11.38 6.20
C SER A 296 9.59 12.69 5.78
N SER A 297 8.81 13.76 5.62
CA SER A 297 9.14 15.14 6.06
C SER A 297 10.55 15.71 5.80
N GLY A 298 11.26 15.33 4.72
CA GLY A 298 12.54 15.94 4.34
C GLY A 298 13.72 15.71 5.31
N LYS A 299 13.61 14.77 6.27
CA LYS A 299 14.74 14.33 7.11
C LYS A 299 15.00 12.86 6.84
N VAL A 300 16.20 12.57 6.35
CA VAL A 300 16.70 11.22 6.09
C VAL A 300 16.63 10.40 7.38
N ARG A 301 15.81 9.35 7.39
CA ARG A 301 15.76 8.37 8.48
C ARG A 301 15.93 6.99 7.89
N ALA A 302 16.67 6.14 8.59
CA ALA A 302 16.74 4.71 8.30
C ALA A 302 15.33 4.11 8.25
N SER A 303 15.08 3.16 7.34
CA SER A 303 13.78 2.48 7.27
C SER A 303 13.48 1.79 8.59
N SER A 304 12.38 2.19 9.24
CA SER A 304 11.91 1.55 10.48
C SER A 304 11.49 0.11 10.22
N VAL A 305 10.96 -0.19 9.02
CA VAL A 305 10.62 -1.55 8.59
C VAL A 305 11.85 -2.44 8.59
N LEU A 306 12.92 -2.03 7.89
CA LEU A 306 14.15 -2.81 7.79
C LEU A 306 14.86 -2.91 9.14
N THR A 307 14.82 -1.85 9.95
CA THR A 307 15.36 -1.89 11.31
C THR A 307 14.60 -2.89 12.18
N ALA A 308 13.27 -2.94 12.08
CA ALA A 308 12.45 -3.93 12.78
C ALA A 308 12.74 -5.37 12.34
N MET A 309 13.17 -5.58 11.09
CA MET A 309 13.65 -6.88 10.59
C MET A 309 15.09 -7.21 11.05
N GLY A 310 15.70 -6.39 11.92
CA GLY A 310 17.04 -6.60 12.45
C GLY A 310 18.18 -6.11 11.55
N ILE A 311 17.88 -5.32 10.51
CA ILE A 311 18.92 -4.69 9.69
C ILE A 311 19.44 -3.45 10.43
N ALA A 312 20.76 -3.37 10.62
CA ALA A 312 21.38 -2.24 11.31
C ALA A 312 20.95 -0.89 10.68
N PRO A 313 20.63 0.15 11.49
CA PRO A 313 20.13 1.42 10.99
C PRO A 313 21.00 2.07 9.91
N GLU A 314 22.33 1.89 10.00
CA GLU A 314 23.30 2.43 9.05
C GLU A 314 23.13 1.82 7.65
N ARG A 315 22.72 0.55 7.58
CA ARG A 315 22.46 -0.20 6.34
C ARG A 315 21.03 -0.06 5.87
N ALA A 316 20.06 0.10 6.77
CA ALA A 316 18.65 0.26 6.41
C ALA A 316 18.40 1.49 5.51
N GLY A 317 19.29 2.51 5.54
CA GLY A 317 19.27 3.67 4.62
C GLY A 317 19.82 3.40 3.21
N ASP A 318 20.35 2.20 2.94
CA ASP A 318 20.94 1.82 1.65
C ASP A 318 19.96 1.04 0.76
N ALA A 319 18.70 0.90 1.20
CA ALA A 319 17.66 0.21 0.47
C ALA A 319 16.89 1.13 -0.49
N ILE A 320 16.56 0.59 -1.66
CA ILE A 320 15.53 1.14 -2.54
C ILE A 320 14.37 0.15 -2.68
N ARG A 321 13.20 0.68 -2.99
CA ARG A 321 12.03 -0.10 -3.39
C ARG A 321 11.78 0.10 -4.87
N VAL A 322 11.65 -1.03 -5.57
CA VAL A 322 11.09 -1.13 -6.91
C VAL A 322 9.72 -1.78 -6.77
N SER A 323 8.68 -1.11 -7.26
CA SER A 323 7.32 -1.65 -7.27
C SER A 323 6.71 -1.50 -8.66
N ILE A 324 6.47 -2.63 -9.32
CA ILE A 324 5.94 -2.71 -10.69
C ILE A 324 4.41 -2.80 -10.67
N GLY A 325 3.78 -2.77 -11.84
CA GLY A 325 2.34 -2.96 -11.96
C GLY A 325 1.90 -3.59 -13.28
N PRO A 326 0.58 -3.73 -13.49
CA PRO A 326 -0.01 -4.44 -14.63
C PRO A 326 0.48 -4.00 -16.02
N THR A 327 0.89 -2.74 -16.17
CA THR A 327 1.38 -2.20 -17.45
C THR A 327 2.90 -2.23 -17.59
N THR A 328 3.64 -2.75 -16.61
CA THR A 328 5.10 -2.87 -16.70
C THR A 328 5.47 -4.04 -17.62
N SER A 329 6.32 -3.79 -18.61
CA SER A 329 6.76 -4.81 -19.56
C SER A 329 8.08 -5.48 -19.15
N GLU A 330 8.37 -6.64 -19.75
CA GLU A 330 9.69 -7.29 -19.61
C GLU A 330 10.83 -6.40 -20.10
N ARG A 331 10.59 -5.60 -21.14
CA ARG A 331 11.56 -4.61 -21.65
C ARG A 331 11.87 -3.55 -20.59
N ASP A 332 10.87 -3.07 -19.86
CA ASP A 332 11.04 -2.06 -18.82
C ASP A 332 11.91 -2.62 -17.68
N VAL A 333 11.60 -3.84 -17.24
CA VAL A 333 12.35 -4.54 -16.19
C VAL A 333 13.80 -4.78 -16.60
N LYS A 334 14.03 -5.26 -17.83
CA LYS A 334 15.39 -5.46 -18.35
C LYS A 334 16.17 -4.14 -18.43
N SER A 335 15.53 -3.09 -18.96
CA SER A 335 16.17 -1.77 -19.10
C SER A 335 16.52 -1.18 -17.74
N PHE A 336 15.66 -1.38 -16.73
CA PHE A 336 15.94 -0.98 -15.36
C PHE A 336 17.13 -1.75 -14.78
N ALA A 337 17.16 -3.09 -14.94
CA ALA A 337 18.27 -3.92 -14.47
C ALA A 337 19.61 -3.48 -15.09
N ASP A 338 19.65 -3.27 -16.41
CA ASP A 338 20.84 -2.81 -17.13
C ASP A 338 21.32 -1.44 -16.61
N ALA A 339 20.39 -0.50 -16.39
CA ALA A 339 20.69 0.84 -15.88
C ALA A 339 21.20 0.80 -14.43
N TRP A 340 20.55 0.01 -13.57
CA TRP A 340 20.92 -0.15 -12.17
C TRP A 340 22.28 -0.81 -12.03
N LEU A 341 22.54 -1.91 -12.75
CA LEU A 341 23.82 -2.61 -12.76
C LEU A 341 24.96 -1.71 -13.28
N SER A 342 24.71 -0.94 -14.33
CA SER A 342 25.68 0.05 -14.82
C SER A 342 26.00 1.12 -13.77
N ALA A 343 25.00 1.59 -13.03
CA ALA A 343 25.20 2.54 -11.94
C ALA A 343 25.95 1.92 -10.75
N TRP A 344 25.64 0.67 -10.42
CA TRP A 344 26.29 -0.11 -9.38
C TRP A 344 27.77 -0.31 -9.70
N GLN A 345 28.12 -0.73 -10.92
CA GLN A 345 29.52 -0.89 -11.34
C GLN A 345 30.32 0.41 -11.20
N ARG A 346 29.73 1.55 -11.61
CA ARG A 346 30.37 2.87 -11.43
C ARG A 346 30.54 3.24 -9.96
N TRP A 347 29.55 2.93 -9.12
CA TRP A 347 29.65 3.16 -7.68
C TRP A 347 30.72 2.28 -7.04
N ARG A 348 30.73 0.98 -7.36
CA ARG A 348 31.72 0.00 -6.89
C ARG A 348 33.14 0.43 -7.25
N GLY A 349 33.41 0.75 -8.52
CA GLY A 349 34.73 1.19 -8.97
C GLY A 349 35.25 2.46 -8.27
N ARG A 350 34.36 3.38 -7.86
CA ARG A 350 34.74 4.58 -7.08
C ARG A 350 35.03 4.30 -5.61
N ASN A 351 34.44 3.24 -5.04
CA ASN A 351 34.49 2.97 -3.60
C ASN A 351 35.44 1.81 -3.24
N GLU A 352 35.72 0.89 -4.17
CA GLU A 352 36.81 -0.10 -4.01
C GLU A 352 38.18 0.59 -3.94
N GLY A 353 38.38 1.68 -4.68
CA GLY A 353 39.59 2.51 -4.59
C GLY A 353 39.72 3.32 -3.30
N ARG A 354 38.67 3.42 -2.47
CA ARG A 354 38.71 4.12 -1.17
C ARG A 354 39.08 3.21 0.00
N ALA A 355 38.82 1.90 -0.11
CA ALA A 355 39.22 0.93 0.92
C ALA A 355 40.75 0.73 1.00
N THR A 356 41.48 0.98 -0.09
CA THR A 356 42.95 0.92 -0.15
C THR A 356 43.64 2.23 0.25
N ALA A 357 42.94 3.36 0.28
CA ALA A 357 43.51 4.67 0.66
C ALA A 357 43.40 4.99 2.16
N GLY A 358 42.70 4.16 2.95
CA GLY A 358 42.49 4.34 4.39
C GLY A 358 43.31 3.40 5.30
N ARG A 359 44.30 2.69 4.74
CA ARG A 359 45.30 1.92 5.50
C ARG A 359 46.70 2.41 5.12
N VAL A 360 47.07 3.59 5.62
CA VAL A 360 48.46 3.98 5.89
C VAL A 360 48.47 4.71 7.22
#